data_AF-A0A067R956-F1
#
_entry.id   AF-A0A067R956-F1
#
_cell.length_a   1.000
_cell.length_b   1.000
_cell.length_c   1.000
_cell.angle_alpha   90.00
_cell.angle_beta   90.00
_cell.angle_gamma   90.00
#
_symmetry.space_group_name_H-M   'P 1'
#
loop_
_entity.id
_entity.type
_entity.pdbx_description
1 polymer ?
#
loop_
_entity_poly.entity_id
_entity_poly.type
_entity_poly.pdbx_seq_one_letter_code
_entity_poly.pdbx_strand_id
1 'polypeptide(L)'
;MKMDHEGAIRKTAAFLGKTLSESEVIKLADHLSFANMKKNPSVNLEPIMAKKNGSDFLQSTELRFIRKGEVGDWKNHMTPEMVARFDAWTEANTTGTGLNFN
;
A
#
# COMPACT_ATOMS: atom_id res chain seq x y z
N MET A 1 3.55 8.00 2.82
CA MET A 1 3.96 6.77 2.08
C MET A 1 4.01 6.99 0.57
N LYS A 2 2.89 7.31 -0.13
CA LYS A 2 2.92 7.55 -1.60
C LYS A 2 3.15 9.02 -1.98
N MET A 3 2.54 9.96 -1.27
CA MET A 3 2.71 11.41 -1.48
C MET A 3 4.09 11.87 -0.99
N ASP A 4 4.43 11.53 0.25
CA ASP A 4 5.75 11.73 0.83
C ASP A 4 6.14 10.43 1.57
N HIS A 5 7.11 9.70 1.01
CA HIS A 5 7.57 8.44 1.58
C HIS A 5 8.58 8.68 2.69
N GLU A 6 9.55 9.56 2.46
CA GLU A 6 10.61 9.88 3.42
C GLU A 6 10.08 10.59 4.67
N GLY A 7 9.14 11.53 4.51
CA GLY A 7 8.50 12.18 5.65
C GLY A 7 7.73 11.20 6.52
N ALA A 8 7.10 10.18 5.92
CA ALA A 8 6.45 9.11 6.68
C ALA A 8 7.46 8.24 7.44
N ILE A 9 8.61 7.94 6.84
CA ILE A 9 9.71 7.22 7.51
C ILE A 9 10.20 8.03 8.72
N ARG A 10 10.48 9.33 8.55
CA ARG A 10 10.94 10.22 9.62
C ARG A 10 9.91 10.33 10.75
N LYS A 11 8.63 10.51 10.41
CA LYS A 11 7.54 10.58 11.40
C LYS A 11 7.43 9.29 12.20
N THR A 12 7.58 8.13 11.53
CA THR A 12 7.56 6.82 12.19
C THR A 12 8.78 6.63 13.10
N ALA A 13 9.97 7.01 12.63
CA ALA A 13 11.18 6.95 13.44
C ALA A 13 11.08 7.82 14.69
N ALA A 14 10.61 9.07 14.55
CA ALA A 14 10.40 9.98 15.65
C ALA A 14 9.39 9.44 16.68
N PHE A 15 8.28 8.87 16.21
CA PHE A 15 7.28 8.22 17.07
C PHE A 15 7.88 7.07 17.89
N LEU A 16 8.81 6.31 17.30
CA LEU A 16 9.54 5.22 17.97
C LEU A 16 10.74 5.71 18.79
N GLY A 17 10.97 7.03 18.91
CA GLY A 17 12.12 7.60 19.62
C GLY A 17 13.45 7.34 18.93
N LYS A 18 13.46 7.19 17.61
CA LYS A 18 14.66 6.94 16.79
C LYS A 18 15.01 8.18 15.97
N THR A 19 16.30 8.47 15.87
CA THR A 19 16.85 9.47 14.96
C THR A 19 17.51 8.75 13.79
N LEU A 20 17.21 9.19 12.57
CA LEU A 20 17.78 8.65 11.34
C LEU A 20 18.54 9.77 10.64
N SER A 21 19.71 9.46 10.10
CA SER A 21 20.40 10.30 9.14
C SER A 21 19.67 10.33 7.80
N GLU A 22 19.94 11.37 7.00
CA GLU A 22 19.44 11.46 5.62
C GLU A 22 19.75 10.20 4.81
N SER A 23 20.97 9.68 4.94
CA SER A 23 21.40 8.48 4.21
C SER A 23 20.62 7.22 4.61
N GLU A 24 20.22 7.10 5.89
CA GLU A 24 19.41 5.99 6.36
C GLU A 24 17.97 6.12 5.87
N VAL A 25 17.41 7.35 5.85
CA VAL A 25 16.07 7.59 5.31
C VAL A 25 16.00 7.24 3.83
N ILE A 26 16.98 7.68 3.04
CA ILE A 26 17.06 7.35 1.59
C ILE A 26 17.17 5.84 1.38
N LYS A 27 18.05 5.16 2.14
CA LYS A 27 18.19 3.69 2.06
C LYS A 27 16.90 2.96 2.42
N LEU A 28 16.21 3.40 3.47
CA LEU A 28 14.93 2.83 3.88
C LEU A 28 13.84 3.10 2.83
N ALA A 29 13.83 4.30 2.24
CA ALA A 29 12.87 4.66 1.22
C ALA A 29 13.01 3.80 -0.04
N ASP A 30 14.25 3.54 -0.47
CA ASP A 30 14.51 2.61 -1.57
C ASP A 30 14.08 1.19 -1.20
N HIS A 31 14.51 0.69 -0.04
CA HIS A 31 14.16 -0.65 0.42
C HIS A 31 12.64 -0.90 0.49
N LEU A 32 11.90 0.09 1.01
CA LEU A 32 10.44 0.05 1.17
C LEU A 32 9.68 0.44 -0.11
N SER A 33 10.38 0.73 -1.21
CA SER A 33 9.75 1.03 -2.48
C SER A 33 8.85 -0.12 -2.93
N PHE A 34 7.78 0.20 -3.64
CA PHE A 34 6.84 -0.80 -4.13
C PHE A 34 7.53 -1.89 -4.96
N ALA A 35 8.48 -1.50 -5.82
CA ALA A 35 9.21 -2.43 -6.67
C ALA A 35 10.06 -3.41 -5.86
N ASN A 36 10.74 -2.94 -4.82
CA ASN A 36 11.59 -3.76 -3.97
C ASN A 36 10.75 -4.67 -3.07
N MET A 37 9.70 -4.13 -2.44
CA MET A 37 8.79 -4.91 -1.60
C MET A 37 8.06 -6.00 -2.39
N LYS A 38 7.64 -5.72 -3.64
CA LYS A 38 6.99 -6.71 -4.52
C LYS A 38 7.87 -7.92 -4.82
N LYS A 39 9.19 -7.71 -4.94
CA LYS A 39 10.17 -8.78 -5.22
C LYS A 39 10.69 -9.47 -3.95
N ASN A 40 10.41 -8.93 -2.77
CA ASN A 40 10.96 -9.44 -1.52
C ASN A 40 10.14 -10.65 -1.01
N PRO A 41 10.70 -11.88 -1.04
CA PRO A 41 9.98 -13.09 -0.66
C PRO A 41 9.58 -13.13 0.82
N SER A 42 10.24 -12.34 1.68
CA SER A 42 9.92 -12.25 3.10
C SER A 42 8.59 -11.54 3.38
N VAL A 43 8.07 -10.76 2.42
CA VAL A 43 6.87 -9.92 2.61
C VAL A 43 5.84 -10.03 1.49
N ASN A 44 6.22 -10.50 0.30
CA ASN A 44 5.33 -10.59 -0.85
C ASN A 44 4.36 -11.79 -0.82
N LEU A 45 4.47 -12.67 0.19
CA LEU A 45 3.67 -13.87 0.44
C LEU A 45 3.67 -14.93 -0.67
N GLU A 46 4.45 -14.76 -1.73
CA GLU A 46 4.54 -15.72 -2.84
C GLU A 46 4.96 -17.14 -2.36
N PRO A 47 5.94 -17.30 -1.45
CA PRO A 47 6.29 -18.64 -0.95
C PRO A 47 5.13 -19.34 -0.23
N ILE A 48 4.30 -18.58 0.50
CA ILE A 48 3.15 -19.13 1.23
C ILE A 48 2.04 -19.52 0.25
N MET A 49 1.78 -18.68 -0.77
CA MET A 49 0.79 -18.95 -1.81
C MET A 49 1.16 -20.19 -2.62
N ALA A 50 2.41 -20.33 -3.05
CA ALA A 50 2.90 -21.51 -3.76
C ALA A 50 2.82 -22.77 -2.88
N LYS A 51 3.20 -22.68 -1.59
CA LYS A 51 3.10 -23.81 -0.67
C LYS A 51 1.66 -24.29 -0.45
N LYS A 52 0.70 -23.37 -0.37
CA LYS A 52 -0.71 -23.70 -0.08
C LYS A 52 -1.47 -24.19 -1.32
N ASN A 53 -1.16 -23.63 -2.49
CA ASN A 53 -1.95 -23.82 -3.71
C ASN A 53 -1.23 -24.64 -4.80
N GLY A 54 0.00 -25.07 -4.56
CA GLY A 54 0.85 -25.78 -5.53
C GLY A 54 1.96 -24.89 -6.10
N SER A 55 3.10 -25.50 -6.45
CA SER A 55 4.29 -24.80 -6.96
C SER A 55 4.03 -23.97 -8.20
N ASP A 56 3.07 -24.40 -9.01
CA ASP A 56 2.75 -23.81 -10.32
C ASP A 56 1.65 -22.74 -10.22
N PHE A 57 1.17 -22.47 -9.00
CA PHE A 57 0.08 -21.53 -8.77
C PHE A 57 0.43 -20.13 -9.26
N LEU A 58 1.64 -19.64 -8.95
CA LEU A 58 2.04 -18.27 -9.29
C LEU A 58 2.25 -18.06 -10.79
N GLN A 59 2.56 -19.13 -11.55
CA GLN A 59 2.70 -19.11 -13.00
C GLN A 59 1.34 -19.21 -13.71
N SER A 60 0.35 -19.83 -13.07
CA SER A 60 -1.01 -20.01 -13.63
C SER A 60 -1.97 -18.86 -13.31
N THR A 61 -1.51 -17.82 -12.62
CA THR A 61 -2.37 -16.71 -12.20
C THR A 61 -1.64 -15.36 -12.12
N GLU A 62 -2.40 -14.30 -12.35
CA GLU A 62 -1.98 -12.91 -12.11
C GLU A 62 -2.13 -12.47 -10.64
N LEU A 63 -2.66 -13.34 -9.77
CA LEU A 63 -2.82 -13.03 -8.35
C LEU A 63 -1.47 -12.81 -7.67
N ARG A 64 -1.29 -11.63 -7.08
CA ARG A 64 -0.13 -11.24 -6.27
C ARG A 64 -0.61 -10.46 -5.06
N PHE A 65 0.00 -10.72 -3.89
CA PHE A 65 -0.33 -9.99 -2.67
C PHE A 65 0.04 -8.50 -2.80
N ILE A 66 1.26 -8.22 -3.27
CA ILE A 66 1.70 -6.88 -3.62
C ILE A 66 1.35 -6.63 -5.11
N ARG A 67 0.15 -6.06 -5.33
CA ARG A 67 -0.51 -6.02 -6.66
C ARG A 67 -0.06 -4.86 -7.57
N LYS A 68 -0.60 -3.64 -7.34
CA LYS A 68 -0.35 -2.42 -8.16
C LYS A 68 0.34 -1.28 -7.42
N GLY A 69 0.00 -1.05 -6.14
CA GLY A 69 0.60 0.03 -5.36
C GLY A 69 0.30 1.42 -5.91
N GLU A 70 -0.94 1.67 -6.34
CA GLU A 70 -1.37 2.91 -6.98
C GLU A 70 -2.63 3.47 -6.30
N VAL A 71 -2.72 4.81 -6.26
CA VAL A 71 -3.88 5.53 -5.76
C VAL A 71 -4.81 5.80 -6.94
N GLY A 72 -6.12 5.59 -6.75
CA GLY A 72 -7.13 5.90 -7.77
C GLY A 72 -7.43 4.77 -8.76
N ASP A 73 -6.87 3.57 -8.59
CA ASP A 73 -7.16 2.41 -9.48
C ASP A 73 -8.67 2.05 -9.48
N TRP A 74 -9.44 2.47 -8.46
CA TRP A 74 -10.89 2.31 -8.42
C TRP A 74 -11.60 2.86 -9.67
N LYS A 75 -11.05 3.90 -10.31
CA LYS A 75 -11.58 4.51 -11.55
C LYS A 75 -11.63 3.53 -12.71
N ASN A 76 -10.78 2.50 -12.69
CA ASN A 76 -10.74 1.45 -13.71
C ASN A 76 -11.76 0.34 -13.48
N HIS A 77 -12.42 0.30 -12.31
CA HIS A 77 -13.29 -0.81 -11.90
C HIS A 77 -14.72 -0.38 -11.53
N MET A 78 -14.93 0.89 -11.18
CA MET A 78 -16.22 1.38 -10.68
C MET A 78 -16.93 2.24 -11.72
N THR A 79 -18.24 2.00 -11.88
CA THR A 79 -19.10 2.85 -12.71
C THR A 79 -19.38 4.19 -12.01
N PRO A 80 -19.78 5.25 -12.73
CA PRO A 80 -20.13 6.53 -12.12
C PRO A 80 -21.22 6.41 -11.03
N GLU A 81 -22.18 5.51 -11.21
CA GLU A 81 -23.22 5.24 -10.21
C GLU A 81 -22.65 4.62 -8.93
N MET A 82 -21.74 3.65 -9.05
CA MET A 82 -21.06 3.07 -7.89
C MET A 82 -20.26 4.12 -7.14
N VAL A 83 -19.55 5.00 -7.86
CA VAL A 83 -18.75 6.08 -7.28
C VAL A 83 -19.65 7.02 -6.48
N ALA A 84 -20.72 7.53 -7.09
CA ALA A 84 -21.66 8.43 -6.42
C ALA A 84 -22.25 7.81 -5.15
N ARG A 85 -22.59 6.52 -5.19
CA ARG A 85 -23.09 5.78 -4.02
C ARG A 85 -22.04 5.68 -2.90
N PHE A 86 -20.79 5.39 -3.24
CA PHE A 86 -19.70 5.32 -2.26
C PHE A 86 -19.34 6.68 -1.68
N ASP A 87 -19.35 7.73 -2.49
CA ASP A 87 -19.09 9.11 -2.04
C ASP A 87 -20.17 9.55 -1.03
N ALA A 88 -21.45 9.36 -1.36
CA ALA A 88 -22.57 9.68 -0.47
C ALA A 88 -22.52 8.88 0.84
N TRP A 89 -22.18 7.59 0.77
CA TRP A 89 -22.00 6.78 1.97
C TRP A 89 -20.83 7.27 2.82
N THR A 90 -19.70 7.62 2.20
CA THR A 90 -18.51 8.11 2.91
C THR A 90 -18.82 9.43 3.62
N GLU A 91 -19.46 10.38 2.95
CA GLU A 91 -19.86 11.66 3.52
C GLU A 91 -20.78 11.48 4.73
N ALA A 92 -21.82 10.65 4.59
CA ALA A 92 -22.79 10.38 5.66
C ALA A 92 -22.15 9.76 6.91
N ASN A 93 -21.06 8.99 6.75
CA ASN A 93 -20.37 8.30 7.86
C ASN A 93 -19.16 9.06 8.41
N THR A 94 -18.71 10.14 7.77
CA THR A 94 -17.51 10.89 8.18
C THR A 94 -17.81 12.32 8.61
N THR A 95 -18.95 12.88 8.19
CA THR A 95 -19.38 14.22 8.60
C THR A 95 -19.46 14.34 10.12
N GLY A 96 -18.83 15.38 10.67
CA GLY A 96 -18.82 15.66 12.12
C GLY A 96 -17.83 14.83 12.94
N THR A 97 -17.12 13.86 12.35
CA THR A 97 -16.14 13.03 13.08
C THR A 97 -14.75 13.67 13.18
N GLY A 98 -14.47 14.70 12.37
CA GLY A 98 -13.13 15.27 12.21
C GLY A 98 -12.19 14.41 11.35
N LEU A 99 -12.63 13.27 10.82
CA LEU A 99 -11.86 12.46 9.89
C LEU A 99 -11.76 13.12 8.52
N ASN A 100 -10.55 13.15 7.96
CA ASN A 100 -10.24 13.66 6.63
C ASN A 100 -9.24 12.73 5.95
N PHE A 101 -9.41 12.49 4.65
CA PHE A 101 -8.64 11.54 3.84
C PHE A 101 -7.77 12.21 2.76
N ASN A 102 -7.60 13.54 2.84
CA ASN A 102 -6.71 14.32 1.99
C ASN A 102 -5.22 14.12 2.31
#